data_AF-A0ABD3WVI4-F1
#
_entry.id   AF-A0ABD3WVI4-F1
#
_cell.length_a   1.000
_cell.length_b   1.000
_cell.length_c   1.000
_cell.angle_alpha   90.00
_cell.angle_beta   90.00
_cell.angle_gamma   90.00
#
_symmetry.space_group_name_H-M   'P 1'
#
loop_
_entity.id
_entity.type
_entity.pdbx_description
1 polymer ?
#
loop_
_entity_poly.entity_id
_entity_poly.type
_entity_poly.pdbx_seq_one_letter_code
_entity_poly.pdbx_strand_id
1 'polypeptide(L)'
;MAQVDNVDTLIKTLKCHAGIEELSFLNDPVEVEETGDGNLNNVYRVWKKDEFGQISKSVIVKQGLPYIKCLGEDYPLGVDRIGIEYKALRKFHEYSPGSVPAVYFYDRNSSIVCMEDLLGYEVLRKRLIQRKFDLDLAKTISTHIAFVHRKSHIGSIGEEKLKELDAEFENSNMVSLTEQYIFTRPFTRGDPTNRCSEGVQGRLDMVYNDQDVMTAVQNFKKLFLEKKEALVHGDLHTGSLMVKGADVRMIDVEFAYVGPCAFDIGLLLANYIFSYYHHMSIPEDHDERRKFAQLMIDACHTTVQTYLSNMTSFVGDRETYEKNLLSEIAGFTGCEIIRRIIGTAHVEDLENVRYAEEDALGAGIRLLNAYERIHTIDMLMVIALMLIF
;
A
#
# COMPACT_ATOMS: atom_id res chain seq x y z
N MET A 1 -21.40 -19.56 3.55
CA MET A 1 -20.01 -19.73 4.02
C MET A 1 -20.07 -19.86 5.52
N ALA A 2 -19.43 -20.88 6.10
CA ALA A 2 -19.33 -20.98 7.55
C ALA A 2 -18.23 -20.02 7.98
N GLN A 3 -18.58 -18.96 8.71
CA GLN A 3 -17.61 -18.09 9.34
C GLN A 3 -16.86 -18.92 10.39
N VAL A 4 -15.55 -18.66 10.53
CA VAL A 4 -14.78 -19.30 11.60
C VAL A 4 -15.12 -18.55 12.87
N ASP A 5 -16.23 -18.97 13.50
CA ASP A 5 -16.84 -18.25 14.62
C ASP A 5 -16.07 -18.43 15.94
N ASN A 6 -15.06 -19.32 15.97
CA ASN A 6 -14.13 -19.46 17.08
C ASN A 6 -12.77 -20.07 16.65
N VAL A 7 -11.77 -19.90 17.52
CA VAL A 7 -10.39 -20.42 17.37
C VAL A 7 -10.35 -21.92 17.08
N ASP A 8 -11.27 -22.71 17.66
CA ASP A 8 -11.32 -24.16 17.44
C ASP A 8 -11.61 -24.53 15.98
N THR A 9 -12.52 -23.78 15.34
CA THR A 9 -12.85 -23.98 13.93
C THR A 9 -11.67 -23.61 13.04
N LEU A 10 -10.92 -22.56 13.39
CA LEU A 10 -9.71 -22.16 12.67
C LEU A 10 -8.67 -23.28 12.69
N ILE A 11 -8.37 -23.79 13.89
CA ILE A 11 -7.39 -24.87 14.09
C ILE A 11 -7.82 -26.13 13.34
N LYS A 12 -9.11 -26.46 13.35
CA LYS A 12 -9.63 -27.62 12.62
C LYS A 12 -9.41 -27.49 11.12
N THR A 13 -9.70 -26.32 10.54
CA THR A 13 -9.42 -26.05 9.12
C THR A 13 -7.92 -26.17 8.83
N LEU A 14 -7.07 -25.57 9.64
CA LEU A 14 -5.61 -25.61 9.47
C LEU A 14 -5.05 -27.04 9.53
N LYS A 15 -5.56 -27.88 10.43
CA LYS A 15 -5.15 -29.29 10.54
C LYS A 15 -5.44 -30.12 9.29
N CYS A 16 -6.48 -29.78 8.52
CA CYS A 16 -6.74 -30.43 7.23
C CYS A 16 -5.60 -30.21 6.21
N HIS A 17 -4.76 -29.18 6.42
CA HIS A 17 -3.63 -28.83 5.57
C HIS A 17 -2.26 -29.19 6.17
N ALA A 18 -2.22 -29.92 7.30
CA ALA A 18 -0.97 -30.32 7.95
C ALA A 18 -0.12 -31.34 7.15
N GLY A 19 -0.58 -31.76 5.97
CA GLY A 19 0.21 -32.53 5.00
C GLY A 19 1.22 -31.67 4.22
N ILE A 20 1.10 -30.34 4.24
CA ILE A 20 2.11 -29.41 3.72
C ILE A 20 3.29 -29.40 4.70
N GLU A 21 4.53 -29.53 4.22
CA GLU A 21 5.72 -29.74 5.06
C GLU A 21 5.90 -28.62 6.10
N GLU A 22 5.77 -27.37 5.67
CA GLU A 22 5.85 -26.18 6.50
C GLU A 22 4.77 -26.15 7.58
N LEU A 23 3.64 -26.81 7.34
CA LEU A 23 2.45 -26.85 8.19
C LEU A 23 2.34 -28.13 9.04
N SER A 24 3.28 -29.06 8.92
CA SER A 24 3.28 -30.35 9.64
C SER A 24 3.16 -30.21 11.16
N PHE A 25 3.64 -29.08 11.72
CA PHE A 25 3.58 -28.78 13.15
C PHE A 25 2.17 -28.53 13.68
N LEU A 26 1.18 -28.29 12.81
CA LEU A 26 -0.22 -28.11 13.20
C LEU A 26 -0.86 -29.39 13.75
N ASN A 27 -0.21 -30.56 13.58
CA ASN A 27 -0.61 -31.81 14.23
C ASN A 27 -0.35 -31.80 15.74
N ASP A 28 0.57 -30.97 16.21
CA ASP A 28 0.90 -30.79 17.62
C ASP A 28 -0.02 -29.73 18.27
N PRO A 29 0.00 -29.59 19.62
CA PRO A 29 -0.63 -28.45 20.28
C PRO A 29 -0.04 -27.12 19.79
N VAL A 30 -0.91 -26.19 19.42
CA VAL A 30 -0.57 -24.85 18.95
C VAL A 30 -1.31 -23.78 19.75
N GLU A 31 -0.72 -22.60 19.82
CA GLU A 31 -1.35 -21.38 20.33
C GLU A 31 -1.82 -20.50 19.18
N VAL A 32 -2.85 -19.71 19.45
CA VAL A 32 -3.48 -18.82 18.47
C VAL A 32 -3.74 -17.47 19.13
N GLU A 33 -3.42 -16.41 18.42
CA GLU A 33 -3.72 -15.03 18.81
C GLU A 33 -4.19 -14.28 17.57
N GLU A 34 -5.23 -13.46 17.73
CA GLU A 34 -5.59 -12.50 16.70
C GLU A 34 -4.58 -11.35 16.73
N THR A 35 -3.80 -11.22 15.66
CA THR A 35 -2.72 -10.25 15.51
C THR A 35 -3.00 -9.41 14.28
N GLY A 36 -3.54 -8.20 14.44
CA GLY A 36 -3.74 -7.30 13.31
C GLY A 36 -4.61 -6.10 13.65
N ASP A 37 -4.12 -4.92 13.29
CA ASP A 37 -4.83 -3.63 13.35
C ASP A 37 -5.50 -3.27 12.01
N GLY A 38 -5.54 -4.23 11.08
CA GLY A 38 -6.08 -4.05 9.73
C GLY A 38 -7.59 -3.77 9.69
N ASN A 39 -8.00 -2.97 8.69
CA ASN A 39 -9.37 -2.45 8.57
C ASN A 39 -10.39 -3.43 7.99
N LEU A 40 -9.95 -4.50 7.32
CA LEU A 40 -10.82 -5.35 6.46
C LEU A 40 -10.95 -6.79 6.93
N ASN A 41 -9.91 -7.35 7.55
CA ASN A 41 -9.76 -8.80 7.71
C ASN A 41 -9.33 -9.15 9.14
N ASN A 42 -9.64 -10.36 9.56
CA ASN A 42 -9.02 -10.94 10.75
C ASN A 42 -7.68 -11.54 10.36
N VAL A 43 -6.69 -11.36 11.22
CA VAL A 43 -5.35 -11.90 11.02
C VAL A 43 -4.98 -12.62 12.30
N TYR A 44 -4.64 -13.90 12.19
CA TYR A 44 -4.30 -14.75 13.33
C TYR A 44 -2.87 -15.24 13.17
N ARG A 45 -2.07 -15.13 14.22
CA ARG A 45 -0.83 -15.90 14.35
C ARG A 45 -1.14 -17.24 14.97
N VAL A 46 -0.66 -18.31 14.35
CA VAL A 46 -0.76 -19.68 14.88
C VAL A 46 0.65 -20.24 15.03
N TRP A 47 1.01 -20.69 16.22
CA TRP A 47 2.39 -21.11 16.49
C TRP A 47 2.51 -22.30 17.43
N LYS A 48 3.65 -22.97 17.35
CA LYS A 48 4.07 -24.01 18.28
C LYS A 48 5.22 -23.51 19.15
N LYS A 49 5.20 -23.85 20.43
CA LYS A 49 6.31 -23.63 21.37
C LYS A 49 7.29 -24.81 21.37
N ASP A 50 8.58 -24.52 21.54
CA ASP A 50 9.60 -25.53 21.85
C ASP A 50 9.58 -25.92 23.34
N GLU A 51 10.50 -26.80 23.73
CA GLU A 51 10.68 -27.26 25.11
C GLU A 51 11.09 -26.14 26.09
N PHE A 52 11.59 -25.00 25.58
CA PHE A 52 11.95 -23.81 26.37
C PHE A 52 10.85 -22.75 26.38
N GLY A 53 9.69 -23.04 25.77
CA GLY A 53 8.55 -22.12 25.70
C GLY A 53 8.68 -21.01 24.64
N GLN A 54 9.66 -21.07 23.75
CA GLN A 54 9.85 -20.11 22.66
C GLN A 54 9.12 -20.55 21.39
N ILE A 55 8.76 -19.60 20.53
CA ILE A 55 8.13 -19.90 19.24
C ILE A 55 9.12 -20.68 18.36
N SER A 56 8.80 -21.93 18.03
CA SER A 56 9.64 -22.79 17.18
C SER A 56 9.22 -22.76 15.71
N LYS A 57 7.91 -22.64 15.46
CA LYS A 57 7.30 -22.57 14.13
C LYS A 57 6.02 -21.76 14.25
N SER A 58 5.72 -20.96 13.23
CA SER A 58 4.52 -20.14 13.19
C SER A 58 4.06 -19.86 11.77
N VAL A 59 2.78 -19.53 11.62
CA VAL A 59 2.14 -19.08 10.38
C VAL A 59 1.16 -17.95 10.66
N ILE A 60 0.89 -17.15 9.64
CA ILE A 60 -0.16 -16.16 9.63
C ILE A 60 -1.36 -16.69 8.85
N VAL A 61 -2.53 -16.51 9.41
CA VAL A 61 -3.81 -16.86 8.79
C VAL A 61 -4.65 -15.61 8.69
N LYS A 62 -4.89 -15.16 7.46
CA LYS A 62 -5.74 -14.01 7.16
C LYS A 62 -7.10 -14.50 6.67
N GLN A 63 -8.16 -13.99 7.29
CA GLN A 63 -9.54 -14.35 7.01
C GLN A 63 -10.37 -13.14 6.58
N GLY A 64 -11.06 -13.30 5.45
CA GLY A 64 -12.01 -12.32 4.94
C GLY A 64 -13.36 -12.42 5.65
N LEU A 65 -13.85 -11.27 6.12
CA LEU A 65 -15.20 -11.12 6.65
C LEU A 65 -16.15 -10.64 5.54
N PRO A 66 -17.46 -10.98 5.59
CA PRO A 66 -18.45 -10.53 4.60
C PRO A 66 -18.82 -9.04 4.72
N TYR A 67 -18.04 -8.27 5.48
CA TYR A 67 -18.19 -6.84 5.74
C TYR A 67 -16.83 -6.18 6.00
N ILE A 68 -16.80 -4.85 6.05
CA ILE A 68 -15.64 -4.05 6.40
C ILE A 68 -15.45 -4.10 7.93
N LYS A 69 -14.39 -4.76 8.41
CA LYS A 69 -14.14 -4.98 9.85
C LYS A 69 -14.24 -3.71 10.69
N CYS A 70 -13.64 -2.59 10.25
CA CYS A 70 -13.65 -1.35 11.03
C CYS A 70 -14.97 -0.57 11.00
N LEU A 71 -15.89 -0.89 10.08
CA LEU A 71 -17.20 -0.23 9.96
C LEU A 71 -18.37 -1.11 10.44
N GLY A 72 -18.15 -2.42 10.57
CA GLY A 72 -19.15 -3.39 11.06
C GLY A 72 -20.02 -3.99 9.97
N GLU A 73 -20.96 -4.86 10.38
CA GLU A 73 -21.79 -5.70 9.50
C GLU A 73 -22.70 -4.91 8.55
N ASP A 74 -23.00 -3.64 8.87
CA ASP A 74 -23.80 -2.75 8.05
C ASP A 74 -23.10 -2.33 6.73
N TYR A 75 -21.80 -2.61 6.60
CA TYR A 75 -20.98 -2.27 5.43
C TYR A 75 -20.47 -3.55 4.74
N PRO A 76 -21.31 -4.22 3.94
CA PRO A 76 -20.98 -5.51 3.33
C PRO A 76 -19.82 -5.39 2.33
N LEU A 77 -18.95 -6.41 2.33
CA LEU A 77 -17.81 -6.51 1.43
C LEU A 77 -17.55 -7.97 1.07
N GLY A 78 -17.47 -8.27 -0.23
CA GLY A 78 -17.23 -9.62 -0.73
C GLY A 78 -15.92 -10.22 -0.23
N VAL A 79 -15.96 -11.50 0.18
CA VAL A 79 -14.80 -12.24 0.70
C VAL A 79 -13.84 -12.73 -0.39
N ASP A 80 -14.22 -12.60 -1.67
CA ASP A 80 -13.40 -13.03 -2.81
C ASP A 80 -12.03 -12.32 -2.87
N ARG A 81 -11.89 -11.17 -2.18
CA ARG A 81 -10.62 -10.44 -1.98
C ARG A 81 -9.50 -11.30 -1.39
N ILE A 82 -9.82 -12.30 -0.56
CA ILE A 82 -8.82 -13.24 -0.02
C ILE A 82 -8.29 -14.18 -1.10
N GLY A 83 -9.15 -14.57 -2.04
CA GLY A 83 -8.74 -15.32 -3.23
C GLY A 83 -7.85 -14.49 -4.15
N ILE A 84 -8.12 -13.18 -4.29
CA ILE A 84 -7.24 -12.24 -5.01
C ILE A 84 -5.89 -12.12 -4.31
N GLU A 85 -5.87 -11.92 -2.99
CA GLU A 85 -4.64 -11.83 -2.22
C GLU A 85 -3.78 -13.08 -2.37
N TYR A 86 -4.37 -14.28 -2.29
CA TYR A 86 -3.66 -15.53 -2.56
C TYR A 86 -3.03 -15.58 -3.96
N LYS A 87 -3.79 -15.21 -5.01
CA LYS A 87 -3.26 -15.15 -6.39
C LYS A 87 -2.14 -14.13 -6.52
N ALA A 88 -2.33 -12.94 -5.94
CA ALA A 88 -1.36 -11.85 -5.97
C ALA A 88 -0.05 -12.25 -5.27
N LEU A 89 -0.10 -12.83 -4.07
CA LEU A 89 1.08 -13.33 -3.35
C LEU A 89 1.87 -14.33 -4.23
N ARG A 90 1.19 -15.25 -4.91
CA ARG A 90 1.86 -16.21 -5.80
C ARG A 90 2.50 -15.52 -7.02
N LYS A 91 1.78 -14.61 -7.67
CA LYS A 91 2.30 -13.87 -8.85
C LYS A 91 3.44 -12.93 -8.48
N PHE A 92 3.36 -12.25 -7.35
CA PHE A 92 4.41 -11.38 -6.86
C PHE A 92 5.66 -12.18 -6.50
N HIS A 93 5.51 -13.36 -5.90
CA HIS A 93 6.62 -14.27 -5.68
C HIS A 93 7.24 -14.78 -7.00
N GLU A 94 6.42 -15.13 -8.00
CA GLU A 94 6.89 -15.52 -9.34
C GLU A 94 7.70 -14.40 -10.01
N TYR A 95 7.21 -13.16 -9.91
CA TYR A 95 7.81 -12.02 -10.58
C TYR A 95 9.00 -11.43 -9.83
N SER A 96 8.95 -11.40 -8.50
CA SER A 96 10.02 -10.95 -7.64
C SER A 96 10.12 -11.87 -6.43
N PRO A 97 10.86 -13.00 -6.54
CA PRO A 97 11.04 -13.93 -5.42
C PRO A 97 11.57 -13.22 -4.17
N GLY A 98 10.98 -13.54 -3.02
CA GLY A 98 11.27 -12.84 -1.76
C GLY A 98 10.60 -11.46 -1.62
N SER A 99 9.78 -11.00 -2.56
CA SER A 99 9.13 -9.68 -2.37
C SER A 99 7.89 -9.70 -1.46
N VAL A 100 7.38 -10.88 -1.14
CA VAL A 100 6.11 -11.14 -0.42
C VAL A 100 6.28 -12.37 0.46
N PRO A 101 5.48 -12.53 1.54
CA PRO A 101 5.51 -13.77 2.33
C PRO A 101 5.19 -14.98 1.46
N ALA A 102 5.83 -16.13 1.76
CA ALA A 102 5.46 -17.38 1.13
C ALA A 102 4.00 -17.73 1.48
N VAL A 103 3.23 -18.21 0.50
CA VAL A 103 1.83 -18.57 0.70
C VAL A 103 1.65 -20.08 0.62
N TYR A 104 0.98 -20.67 1.60
CA TYR A 104 0.88 -22.12 1.76
C TYR A 104 -0.41 -22.66 1.14
N PHE A 105 -1.56 -22.07 1.47
CA PHE A 105 -2.84 -22.46 0.88
C PHE A 105 -3.88 -21.35 0.95
N TYR A 106 -4.92 -21.51 0.15
CA TYR A 106 -6.17 -20.77 0.22
C TYR A 106 -7.35 -21.73 0.37
N ASP A 107 -8.15 -21.55 1.42
CA ASP A 107 -9.40 -22.26 1.64
C ASP A 107 -10.57 -21.31 1.31
N ARG A 108 -11.23 -21.60 0.18
CA ARG A 108 -12.38 -20.83 -0.30
C ARG A 108 -13.62 -20.94 0.60
N ASN A 109 -13.82 -22.08 1.26
CA ASN A 109 -15.02 -22.31 2.08
C ASN A 109 -14.98 -21.48 3.35
N SER A 110 -13.77 -21.30 3.90
CA SER A 110 -13.52 -20.54 5.13
C SER A 110 -13.01 -19.12 4.87
N SER A 111 -12.82 -18.75 3.59
CA SER A 111 -12.25 -17.46 3.13
C SER A 111 -10.94 -17.13 3.83
N ILE A 112 -10.03 -18.11 3.88
CA ILE A 112 -8.76 -18.04 4.59
C ILE A 112 -7.59 -18.21 3.63
N VAL A 113 -6.57 -17.36 3.78
CA VAL A 113 -5.24 -17.58 3.23
C VAL A 113 -4.25 -17.83 4.38
N CYS A 114 -3.44 -18.88 4.26
CA CYS A 114 -2.38 -19.23 5.20
C CYS A 114 -1.02 -18.95 4.55
N MET A 115 -0.17 -18.20 5.26
CA MET A 115 1.10 -17.71 4.75
C MET A 115 2.19 -17.68 5.82
N GLU A 116 3.43 -17.44 5.39
CA GLU A 116 4.61 -17.26 6.22
C GLU A 116 4.38 -16.20 7.30
N ASP A 117 4.74 -16.53 8.55
CA ASP A 117 4.83 -15.54 9.61
C ASP A 117 6.16 -14.81 9.52
N LEU A 118 6.09 -13.49 9.26
CA LEU A 118 7.24 -12.60 9.17
C LEU A 118 7.76 -12.25 10.57
N LEU A 119 8.13 -13.26 11.35
CA LEU A 119 8.56 -13.11 12.73
C LEU A 119 9.85 -12.27 12.83
N GLY A 120 9.77 -11.22 13.64
CA GLY A 120 10.85 -10.24 13.83
C GLY A 120 10.95 -9.19 12.71
N TYR A 121 9.96 -9.10 11.82
CA TYR A 121 9.79 -7.95 10.95
C TYR A 121 8.97 -6.86 11.64
N GLU A 122 9.23 -5.61 11.30
CA GLU A 122 8.46 -4.45 11.76
C GLU A 122 7.75 -3.79 10.57
N VAL A 123 6.54 -3.27 10.78
CA VAL A 123 5.83 -2.45 9.77
C VAL A 123 6.65 -1.18 9.50
N LEU A 124 6.91 -0.89 8.22
CA LEU A 124 7.78 0.20 7.80
C LEU A 124 7.28 1.56 8.32
N ARG A 125 5.97 1.81 8.32
CA ARG A 125 5.37 3.02 8.91
C ARG A 125 5.87 3.29 10.34
N LYS A 126 5.82 2.28 11.22
CA LYS A 126 6.28 2.40 12.62
C LYS A 126 7.77 2.72 12.69
N ARG A 127 8.57 2.13 11.79
CA ARG A 127 9.99 2.41 11.69
C ARG A 127 10.28 3.82 11.20
N LEU A 128 9.52 4.35 10.24
CA LEU A 128 9.65 5.74 9.79
C LEU A 128 9.40 6.71 10.96
N ILE A 129 8.31 6.54 11.70
CA ILE A 129 8.01 7.34 12.91
C ILE A 129 9.16 7.28 13.93
N GLN A 130 9.80 6.12 14.08
CA GLN A 130 10.94 5.90 14.96
C GLN A 130 12.30 6.34 14.37
N ARG A 131 12.34 6.95 13.18
CA ARG A 131 13.55 7.37 12.46
C ARG A 131 14.48 6.20 12.09
N LYS A 132 13.93 5.01 11.82
CA LYS A 132 14.67 3.77 11.48
C LYS A 132 14.53 3.40 10.00
N PHE A 133 15.26 4.11 9.14
CA PHE A 133 15.24 3.90 7.68
C PHE A 133 16.62 4.12 7.05
N ASP A 134 16.83 3.55 5.87
CA ASP A 134 18.01 3.77 5.04
C ASP A 134 17.64 3.67 3.55
N LEU A 135 18.54 4.13 2.68
CA LEU A 135 18.29 4.15 1.24
C LEU A 135 18.33 2.75 0.59
N ASP A 136 18.91 1.74 1.25
CA ASP A 136 18.92 0.38 0.71
C ASP A 136 17.54 -0.27 0.86
N LEU A 137 16.78 0.06 1.91
CA LEU A 137 15.35 -0.25 1.98
C LEU A 137 14.58 0.39 0.83
N ALA A 138 14.80 1.68 0.54
CA ALA A 138 14.14 2.37 -0.58
C ALA A 138 14.44 1.71 -1.94
N LYS A 139 15.69 1.28 -2.16
CA LYS A 139 16.10 0.52 -3.36
C LYS A 139 15.45 -0.85 -3.44
N THR A 140 15.37 -1.56 -2.31
CA THR A 140 14.81 -2.92 -2.25
C THR A 140 13.30 -2.88 -2.54
N ILE A 141 12.56 -1.98 -1.89
CA ILE A 141 11.12 -1.77 -2.13
C ILE A 141 10.88 -1.47 -3.61
N SER A 142 11.57 -0.47 -4.15
CA SER A 142 11.36 -0.01 -5.54
C SER A 142 11.77 -1.05 -6.57
N THR A 143 12.80 -1.86 -6.29
CA THR A 143 13.22 -2.97 -7.16
C THR A 143 12.17 -4.08 -7.19
N HIS A 144 11.63 -4.48 -6.04
CA HIS A 144 10.59 -5.51 -5.98
C HIS A 144 9.35 -5.13 -6.78
N ILE A 145 8.80 -3.94 -6.54
CA ILE A 145 7.59 -3.51 -7.27
C ILE A 145 7.88 -3.25 -8.76
N ALA A 146 9.06 -2.72 -9.11
CA ALA A 146 9.46 -2.57 -10.51
C ALA A 146 9.52 -3.91 -11.27
N PHE A 147 9.95 -4.99 -10.62
CA PHE A 147 9.98 -6.31 -11.24
C PHE A 147 8.58 -6.91 -11.41
N VAL A 148 7.69 -6.74 -10.43
CA VAL A 148 6.28 -7.14 -10.55
C VAL A 148 5.63 -6.40 -11.73
N HIS A 149 5.76 -5.08 -11.77
CA HIS A 149 5.21 -4.27 -12.86
C HIS A 149 5.82 -4.65 -14.20
N ARG A 150 7.15 -4.67 -14.33
CA ARG A 150 7.82 -5.00 -15.59
C ARG A 150 7.41 -6.36 -16.14
N LYS A 151 7.35 -7.40 -15.30
CA LYS A 151 7.04 -8.76 -15.76
C LYS A 151 5.56 -8.96 -16.12
N SER A 152 4.67 -8.13 -15.59
CA SER A 152 3.23 -8.14 -15.92
C SER A 152 2.83 -7.05 -16.93
N HIS A 153 3.74 -6.16 -17.29
CA HIS A 153 3.42 -5.00 -18.12
C HIS A 153 3.00 -5.42 -19.53
N ILE A 154 2.02 -4.72 -20.12
CA ILE A 154 1.51 -4.95 -21.48
C ILE A 154 2.63 -5.01 -22.53
N GLY A 155 3.62 -4.11 -22.43
CA GLY A 155 4.78 -4.10 -23.32
C GLY A 155 5.72 -5.31 -23.17
N SER A 156 5.62 -6.06 -22.06
CA SER A 156 6.40 -7.29 -21.81
C SER A 156 5.62 -8.55 -22.16
N ILE A 157 4.32 -8.60 -21.86
CA ILE A 157 3.51 -9.82 -22.01
C ILE A 157 2.59 -9.83 -23.24
N GLY A 158 2.34 -8.66 -23.84
CA GLY A 158 1.41 -8.50 -24.96
C GLY A 158 -0.06 -8.43 -24.53
N GLU A 159 -0.92 -8.00 -25.45
CA GLU A 159 -2.36 -7.76 -25.19
C GLU A 159 -3.14 -9.00 -24.76
N GLU A 160 -2.85 -10.17 -25.37
CA GLU A 160 -3.56 -11.41 -25.08
C GLU A 160 -3.34 -11.86 -23.63
N LYS A 161 -2.08 -11.92 -23.19
CA LYS A 161 -1.74 -12.28 -21.81
C LYS A 161 -2.19 -11.23 -20.81
N LEU A 162 -2.18 -9.95 -21.18
CA LEU A 162 -2.73 -8.91 -20.31
C LEU A 162 -4.23 -9.11 -20.09
N LYS A 163 -4.97 -9.47 -21.15
CA LYS A 163 -6.41 -9.77 -21.04
C LYS A 163 -6.69 -10.97 -20.16
N GLU A 164 -5.87 -12.02 -20.25
CA GLU A 164 -5.94 -13.17 -19.33
C GLU A 164 -5.66 -12.76 -17.88
N LEU A 165 -4.64 -11.93 -17.66
CA LEU A 165 -4.27 -11.41 -16.35
C LEU A 165 -5.35 -10.51 -15.75
N ASP A 166 -5.96 -9.62 -16.54
CA ASP A 166 -7.05 -8.74 -16.11
C ASP A 166 -8.29 -9.55 -15.71
N ALA A 167 -8.61 -10.63 -16.44
CA ALA A 167 -9.67 -11.56 -16.06
C ALA A 167 -9.33 -12.38 -14.80
N GLU A 168 -8.06 -12.77 -14.61
CA GLU A 168 -7.61 -13.48 -13.41
C GLU A 168 -7.73 -12.61 -12.15
N PHE A 169 -7.47 -11.30 -12.30
CA PHE A 169 -7.48 -10.29 -11.24
C PHE A 169 -8.69 -9.35 -11.32
N GLU A 170 -9.85 -9.88 -11.76
CA GLU A 170 -11.12 -9.15 -11.69
C GLU A 170 -11.48 -8.88 -10.22
N ASN A 171 -11.27 -7.64 -9.78
CA ASN A 171 -11.37 -7.23 -8.37
C ASN A 171 -12.25 -5.98 -8.21
N SER A 172 -13.41 -5.97 -8.88
CA SER A 172 -14.30 -4.81 -9.02
C SER A 172 -14.73 -4.18 -7.70
N ASN A 173 -14.97 -4.98 -6.65
CA ASN A 173 -15.34 -4.47 -5.33
C ASN A 173 -14.21 -3.65 -4.69
N MET A 174 -12.97 -4.12 -4.78
CA MET A 174 -11.82 -3.43 -4.19
C MET A 174 -11.43 -2.21 -5.02
N VAL A 175 -11.50 -2.32 -6.35
CA VAL A 175 -11.32 -1.18 -7.28
C VAL A 175 -12.37 -0.09 -7.01
N SER A 176 -13.64 -0.47 -6.81
CA SER A 176 -14.71 0.46 -6.44
C SER A 176 -14.47 1.11 -5.07
N LEU A 177 -13.98 0.34 -4.08
CA LEU A 177 -13.62 0.90 -2.78
C LEU A 177 -12.53 1.98 -2.92
N THR A 178 -11.48 1.71 -3.69
CA THR A 178 -10.42 2.69 -3.99
C THR A 178 -10.96 3.89 -4.75
N GLU A 179 -11.80 3.68 -5.77
CA GLU A 179 -12.48 4.75 -6.51
C GLU A 179 -13.24 5.71 -5.58
N GLN A 180 -14.00 5.15 -4.65
CA GLN A 180 -14.81 5.90 -3.71
C GLN A 180 -13.96 6.64 -2.68
N TYR A 181 -13.01 5.96 -2.04
CA TYR A 181 -12.31 6.49 -0.88
C TYR A 181 -11.00 7.23 -1.19
N ILE A 182 -10.47 7.10 -2.41
CA ILE A 182 -9.35 7.93 -2.87
C ILE A 182 -9.86 9.09 -3.73
N PHE A 183 -10.78 8.87 -4.67
CA PHE A 183 -11.05 9.85 -5.72
C PHE A 183 -12.43 10.53 -5.67
N THR A 184 -13.36 10.06 -4.83
CA THR A 184 -14.75 10.56 -4.85
C THR A 184 -15.16 11.19 -3.52
N ARG A 185 -15.21 10.41 -2.45
CA ARG A 185 -15.71 10.85 -1.13
C ARG A 185 -14.86 11.97 -0.52
N PRO A 186 -13.52 11.92 -0.47
CA PRO A 186 -12.70 13.00 0.08
C PRO A 186 -12.88 14.34 -0.64
N PHE A 187 -13.31 14.30 -1.90
CA PHE A 187 -13.53 15.46 -2.76
C PHE A 187 -15.02 15.85 -2.87
N THR A 188 -15.90 15.15 -2.15
CA THR A 188 -17.33 15.48 -2.04
C THR A 188 -17.56 16.27 -0.76
N ARG A 189 -17.80 17.57 -0.91
CA ARG A 189 -18.02 18.47 0.22
C ARG A 189 -19.22 18.01 1.06
N GLY A 190 -18.99 17.77 2.34
CA GLY A 190 -20.02 17.32 3.27
C GLY A 190 -20.34 15.82 3.23
N ASP A 191 -19.53 14.99 2.55
CA ASP A 191 -19.64 13.54 2.69
C ASP A 191 -19.49 13.12 4.17
N PRO A 192 -20.40 12.30 4.72
CA PRO A 192 -20.42 11.96 6.15
C PRO A 192 -19.24 11.08 6.59
N THR A 193 -18.51 10.48 5.65
CA THR A 193 -17.32 9.66 5.96
C THR A 193 -16.05 10.51 6.05
N ASN A 194 -16.06 11.75 5.56
CA ASN A 194 -14.91 12.65 5.65
C ASN A 194 -14.77 13.18 7.07
N ARG A 195 -13.54 13.17 7.58
CA ARG A 195 -13.19 13.75 8.87
C ARG A 195 -11.78 14.32 8.79
N CYS A 196 -11.55 15.46 9.44
CA CYS A 196 -10.24 16.12 9.46
C CYS A 196 -10.13 17.01 10.70
N SER A 197 -8.90 17.39 11.05
CA SER A 197 -8.62 18.28 12.16
C SER A 197 -9.14 19.71 11.92
N GLU A 198 -9.29 20.48 12.99
CA GLU A 198 -9.71 21.89 12.93
C GLU A 198 -8.78 22.75 12.06
N GLY A 199 -7.46 22.48 12.09
CA GLY A 199 -6.48 23.16 11.25
C GLY A 199 -6.72 22.92 9.75
N VAL A 200 -7.07 21.69 9.39
CA VAL A 200 -7.44 21.31 8.01
C VAL A 200 -8.79 21.91 7.61
N GLN A 201 -9.77 21.98 8.51
CA GLN A 201 -11.09 22.55 8.23
C GLN A 201 -10.98 23.98 7.66
N GLY A 202 -10.09 24.80 8.22
CA GLY A 202 -9.82 26.16 7.73
C GLY A 202 -9.17 26.24 6.34
N ARG A 203 -8.71 25.12 5.78
CA ARG A 203 -8.05 25.03 4.46
C ARG A 203 -8.87 24.25 3.43
N LEU A 204 -10.03 23.70 3.79
CA LEU A 204 -10.86 22.89 2.88
C LEU A 204 -11.28 23.63 1.60
N ASP A 205 -11.46 24.95 1.67
CA ASP A 205 -11.76 25.77 0.49
C ASP A 205 -10.64 25.75 -0.56
N MET A 206 -9.40 25.51 -0.15
CA MET A 206 -8.27 25.34 -1.08
C MET A 206 -8.33 24.05 -1.88
N VAL A 207 -9.17 23.09 -1.48
CA VAL A 207 -9.44 21.86 -2.23
C VAL A 207 -10.76 21.98 -2.98
N TYR A 208 -11.85 22.23 -2.26
CA TYR A 208 -13.20 22.15 -2.85
C TYR A 208 -13.53 23.28 -3.82
N ASN A 209 -12.91 24.47 -3.68
CA ASN A 209 -13.15 25.59 -4.59
C ASN A 209 -12.04 25.74 -5.63
N ASP A 210 -11.01 24.89 -5.60
CA ASP A 210 -9.96 24.87 -6.62
C ASP A 210 -10.39 23.95 -7.77
N GLN A 211 -10.82 24.58 -8.87
CA GLN A 211 -11.33 23.86 -10.03
C GLN A 211 -10.24 23.02 -10.73
N ASP A 212 -8.96 23.43 -10.65
CA ASP A 212 -7.86 22.71 -11.27
C ASP A 212 -7.56 21.43 -10.47
N VAL A 213 -7.54 21.52 -9.14
CA VAL A 213 -7.45 20.35 -8.25
C VAL A 213 -8.61 19.38 -8.51
N MET A 214 -9.84 19.87 -8.52
CA MET A 214 -11.02 19.02 -8.73
C MET A 214 -11.01 18.35 -10.10
N THR A 215 -10.52 19.04 -11.14
CA THR A 215 -10.37 18.49 -12.50
C THR A 215 -9.27 17.43 -12.54
N ALA A 216 -8.10 17.70 -11.92
CA ALA A 216 -7.01 16.73 -11.83
C ALA A 216 -7.49 15.44 -11.16
N VAL A 217 -8.23 15.52 -10.06
CA VAL A 217 -8.79 14.34 -9.37
C VAL A 217 -9.69 13.52 -10.30
N GLN A 218 -10.56 14.14 -11.09
CA GLN A 218 -11.40 13.41 -12.04
C GLN A 218 -10.57 12.76 -13.16
N ASN A 219 -9.50 13.42 -13.62
CA ASN A 219 -8.57 12.84 -14.60
C ASN A 219 -7.86 11.62 -14.02
N PHE A 220 -7.38 11.69 -12.78
CA PHE A 220 -6.71 10.56 -12.12
C PHE A 220 -7.67 9.43 -11.74
N LYS A 221 -8.92 9.74 -11.39
CA LYS A 221 -10.00 8.76 -11.27
C LYS A 221 -10.20 7.99 -12.57
N LYS A 222 -10.30 8.71 -13.69
CA LYS A 222 -10.45 8.11 -15.02
C LYS A 222 -9.25 7.25 -15.38
N LEU A 223 -8.03 7.75 -15.15
CA LEU A 223 -6.79 7.03 -15.39
C LEU A 223 -6.72 5.72 -14.58
N PHE A 224 -7.09 5.76 -13.29
CA PHE A 224 -7.15 4.60 -12.41
C PHE A 224 -8.10 3.50 -12.91
N LEU A 225 -9.26 3.89 -13.45
CA LEU A 225 -10.28 2.96 -13.94
C LEU A 225 -9.98 2.42 -15.34
N GLU A 226 -9.41 3.24 -16.23
CA GLU A 226 -9.28 2.93 -17.66
C GLU A 226 -7.89 2.39 -18.04
N LYS A 227 -6.81 2.82 -17.37
CA LYS A 227 -5.46 2.43 -17.77
C LYS A 227 -5.15 1.00 -17.29
N LYS A 228 -5.07 0.08 -18.24
CA LYS A 228 -4.69 -1.32 -18.02
C LYS A 228 -3.29 -1.55 -18.57
N GLU A 229 -2.28 -1.54 -17.69
CA GLU A 229 -0.89 -1.70 -18.15
C GLU A 229 -0.07 -2.75 -17.40
N ALA A 230 -0.30 -3.00 -16.10
CA ALA A 230 0.41 -4.04 -15.35
C ALA A 230 -0.40 -4.52 -14.13
N LEU A 231 0.00 -5.65 -13.54
CA LEU A 231 -0.51 -6.06 -12.23
C LEU A 231 0.10 -5.17 -11.15
N VAL A 232 -0.74 -4.43 -10.44
CA VAL A 232 -0.33 -3.54 -9.33
C VAL A 232 -0.66 -4.15 -7.98
N HIS A 233 -0.02 -3.68 -6.92
CA HIS A 233 -0.38 -3.99 -5.53
C HIS A 233 -1.73 -3.37 -5.17
N GLY A 234 -1.99 -2.14 -5.60
CA GLY A 234 -3.27 -1.44 -5.41
C GLY A 234 -3.47 -0.81 -4.04
N ASP A 235 -2.51 -0.94 -3.11
CA ASP A 235 -2.50 -0.23 -1.82
C ASP A 235 -1.07 -0.17 -1.21
N LEU A 236 -0.09 0.17 -2.05
CA LEU A 236 1.34 0.16 -1.67
C LEU A 236 1.71 1.37 -0.79
N HIS A 237 1.27 1.37 0.45
CA HIS A 237 1.68 2.34 1.46
C HIS A 237 2.69 1.74 2.46
N THR A 238 3.31 2.55 3.30
CA THR A 238 4.32 2.10 4.28
C THR A 238 3.76 1.21 5.39
N GLY A 239 2.43 1.14 5.53
CA GLY A 239 1.75 0.12 6.36
C GLY A 239 1.70 -1.28 5.73
N SER A 240 1.87 -1.39 4.40
CA SER A 240 1.80 -2.64 3.63
C SER A 240 3.19 -3.22 3.35
N LEU A 241 4.19 -2.76 4.11
CA LEU A 241 5.59 -3.12 3.97
C LEU A 241 6.11 -3.54 5.35
N MET A 242 6.59 -4.78 5.45
CA MET A 242 7.27 -5.29 6.63
C MET A 242 8.75 -5.43 6.35
N VAL A 243 9.59 -5.06 7.31
CA VAL A 243 11.06 -4.99 7.13
C VAL A 243 11.84 -5.65 8.26
N LYS A 244 12.93 -6.34 7.92
CA LYS A 244 13.88 -6.94 8.87
C LYS A 244 15.31 -6.78 8.35
N GLY A 245 16.09 -5.92 8.99
CA GLY A 245 17.37 -5.48 8.41
C GLY A 245 17.12 -4.81 7.06
N ALA A 246 17.75 -5.33 6.00
CA ALA A 246 17.55 -4.91 4.61
C ALA A 246 16.48 -5.74 3.86
N ASP A 247 15.91 -6.78 4.48
CA ASP A 247 14.88 -7.60 3.85
C ASP A 247 13.51 -6.92 3.93
N VAL A 248 12.76 -6.93 2.83
CA VAL A 248 11.47 -6.26 2.70
C VAL A 248 10.44 -7.21 2.11
N ARG A 249 9.26 -7.25 2.74
CA ARG A 249 8.10 -8.01 2.27
C ARG A 249 6.91 -7.08 2.12
N MET A 250 6.33 -7.05 0.92
CA MET A 250 5.01 -6.48 0.67
C MET A 250 3.95 -7.45 1.21
N ILE A 251 2.96 -6.91 1.90
CA ILE A 251 1.83 -7.63 2.48
C ILE A 251 0.52 -6.96 2.05
N ASP A 252 -0.63 -7.55 2.36
CA ASP A 252 -1.95 -6.93 2.08
C ASP A 252 -2.20 -6.61 0.60
N VAL A 253 -1.81 -7.52 -0.29
CA VAL A 253 -2.00 -7.42 -1.75
C VAL A 253 -3.44 -7.75 -2.20
N GLU A 254 -4.44 -7.51 -1.35
CA GLU A 254 -5.86 -7.80 -1.60
C GLU A 254 -6.53 -6.82 -2.56
N PHE A 255 -5.92 -5.64 -2.76
CA PHE A 255 -6.32 -4.64 -3.75
C PHE A 255 -5.70 -4.86 -5.13
N ALA A 256 -4.92 -5.94 -5.32
CA ALA A 256 -4.25 -6.19 -6.57
C ALA A 256 -5.24 -6.29 -7.74
N TYR A 257 -4.89 -5.62 -8.84
CA TYR A 257 -5.65 -5.59 -10.09
C TYR A 257 -4.74 -5.22 -11.25
N VAL A 258 -5.20 -5.36 -12.50
CA VAL A 258 -4.48 -4.81 -13.65
C VAL A 258 -4.83 -3.32 -13.79
N GLY A 259 -3.83 -2.46 -13.63
CA GLY A 259 -4.01 -1.01 -13.49
C GLY A 259 -2.76 -0.19 -13.86
N PRO A 260 -2.77 1.13 -13.60
CA PRO A 260 -1.64 2.03 -13.79
C PRO A 260 -0.50 1.78 -12.80
N CYS A 261 0.70 1.53 -13.32
CA CYS A 261 1.93 1.36 -12.54
C CYS A 261 2.24 2.56 -11.63
N ALA A 262 1.88 3.76 -12.08
CA ALA A 262 2.09 5.01 -11.37
C ALA A 262 1.36 5.08 -10.02
N PHE A 263 0.26 4.32 -9.87
CA PHE A 263 -0.58 4.37 -8.69
C PHE A 263 0.15 3.88 -7.44
N ASP A 264 0.78 2.71 -7.49
CA ASP A 264 1.54 2.16 -6.37
C ASP A 264 2.71 3.07 -5.96
N ILE A 265 3.42 3.64 -6.94
CA ILE A 265 4.55 4.54 -6.64
C ILE A 265 4.04 5.86 -6.06
N GLY A 266 2.93 6.39 -6.56
CA GLY A 266 2.31 7.59 -6.00
C GLY A 266 1.89 7.39 -4.54
N LEU A 267 1.29 6.25 -4.23
CA LEU A 267 0.92 5.88 -2.85
C LEU A 267 2.14 5.79 -1.94
N LEU A 268 3.21 5.15 -2.41
CA LEU A 268 4.44 5.02 -1.65
C LEU A 268 5.10 6.39 -1.37
N LEU A 269 5.21 7.25 -2.39
CA LEU A 269 5.80 8.58 -2.25
C LEU A 269 4.99 9.48 -1.31
N ALA A 270 3.65 9.42 -1.37
CA ALA A 270 2.81 10.15 -0.43
C ALA A 270 3.15 9.79 1.02
N ASN A 271 3.45 8.52 1.31
CA ASN A 271 3.82 8.08 2.64
C ASN A 271 5.22 8.54 3.09
N TYR A 272 6.19 8.65 2.18
CA TYR A 272 7.48 9.30 2.51
C TYR A 272 7.31 10.80 2.74
N ILE A 273 6.42 11.46 2.00
CA ILE A 273 6.09 12.88 2.20
C ILE A 273 5.39 13.09 3.56
N PHE A 274 4.51 12.18 3.99
CA PHE A 274 3.95 12.24 5.34
C PHE A 274 5.05 12.14 6.41
N SER A 275 5.98 11.19 6.25
CA SER A 275 7.11 11.07 7.17
C SER A 275 7.98 12.34 7.18
N TYR A 276 8.25 12.93 6.01
CA TYR A 276 8.94 14.23 5.92
C TYR A 276 8.25 15.30 6.77
N TYR A 277 6.95 15.53 6.58
CA TYR A 277 6.21 16.56 7.33
C TYR A 277 6.06 16.21 8.81
N HIS A 278 5.91 14.94 9.17
CA HIS A 278 5.93 14.47 10.55
C HIS A 278 7.23 14.91 11.25
N HIS A 279 8.39 14.63 10.65
CA HIS A 279 9.66 14.95 11.27
C HIS A 279 9.98 16.45 11.26
N MET A 280 9.58 17.18 10.21
CA MET A 280 9.75 18.64 10.16
C MET A 280 8.89 19.40 11.18
N SER A 281 7.75 18.83 11.58
CA SER A 281 6.78 19.51 12.45
C SER A 281 7.00 19.27 13.95
N ILE A 282 7.90 18.35 14.32
CA ILE A 282 8.19 18.01 15.71
C ILE A 282 9.44 18.78 16.18
N PRO A 283 9.32 19.62 17.23
CA PRO A 283 10.43 20.47 17.69
C PRO A 283 11.53 19.71 18.45
N GLU A 284 11.23 18.54 19.02
CA GLU A 284 12.21 17.72 19.75
C GLU A 284 13.21 17.03 18.80
N ASP A 285 14.48 16.96 19.19
CA ASP A 285 15.59 16.43 18.38
C ASP A 285 15.66 17.05 16.96
N HIS A 286 15.34 18.34 16.87
CA HIS A 286 15.13 19.06 15.61
C HIS A 286 16.20 18.80 14.53
N ASP A 287 17.48 18.80 14.88
CA ASP A 287 18.55 18.58 13.90
C ASP A 287 18.57 17.14 13.36
N GLU A 288 18.36 16.14 14.22
CA GLU A 288 18.26 14.74 13.80
C GLU A 288 16.98 14.49 13.00
N ARG A 289 15.88 15.16 13.35
CA ARG A 289 14.64 15.10 12.57
C ARG A 289 14.77 15.75 11.22
N ARG A 290 15.46 16.88 11.10
CA ARG A 290 15.76 17.51 9.80
C ARG A 290 16.64 16.63 8.92
N LYS A 291 17.66 15.97 9.51
CA LYS A 291 18.46 14.98 8.77
C LYS A 291 17.59 13.83 8.28
N PHE A 292 16.68 13.32 9.11
CA PHE A 292 15.78 12.26 8.72
C PHE A 292 14.73 12.71 7.68
N ALA A 293 14.24 13.95 7.77
CA ALA A 293 13.39 14.53 6.74
C ALA A 293 14.14 14.65 5.41
N GLN A 294 15.41 15.10 5.41
CA GLN A 294 16.25 15.07 4.22
C GLN A 294 16.42 13.65 3.66
N LEU A 295 16.59 12.64 4.53
CA LEU A 295 16.62 11.24 4.12
C LEU A 295 15.32 10.81 3.41
N MET A 296 14.15 11.34 3.77
CA MET A 296 12.90 11.07 3.05
C MET A 296 12.87 11.68 1.64
N ILE A 297 13.50 12.84 1.44
CA ILE A 297 13.70 13.41 0.10
C ILE A 297 14.59 12.48 -0.73
N ASP A 298 15.71 12.04 -0.15
CA ASP A 298 16.64 11.13 -0.80
C ASP A 298 15.99 9.76 -1.07
N ALA A 299 15.08 9.31 -0.19
CA ALA A 299 14.30 8.09 -0.35
C ALA A 299 13.33 8.20 -1.54
N CYS A 300 12.59 9.32 -1.66
CA CYS A 300 11.76 9.59 -2.84
C CYS A 300 12.59 9.53 -4.12
N HIS A 301 13.76 10.18 -4.13
CA HIS A 301 14.63 10.18 -5.30
C HIS A 301 15.16 8.78 -5.63
N THR A 302 15.64 8.07 -4.63
CA THR A 302 16.15 6.71 -4.76
C THR A 302 15.05 5.75 -5.26
N THR A 303 13.87 5.81 -4.67
CA THR A 303 12.72 4.98 -5.06
C THR A 303 12.35 5.19 -6.51
N VAL A 304 12.17 6.44 -6.96
CA VAL A 304 11.78 6.71 -8.34
C VAL A 304 12.92 6.35 -9.30
N GLN A 305 14.16 6.74 -9.01
CA GLN A 305 15.30 6.43 -9.89
C GLN A 305 15.51 4.92 -10.05
N THR A 306 15.51 4.16 -8.94
CA THR A 306 15.63 2.69 -8.96
C THR A 306 14.42 2.05 -9.65
N TYR A 307 13.21 2.55 -9.41
CA TYR A 307 12.01 2.05 -10.06
C TYR A 307 12.08 2.25 -11.58
N LEU A 308 12.35 3.47 -12.06
CA LEU A 308 12.46 3.75 -13.49
C LEU A 308 13.55 2.90 -14.13
N SER A 309 14.74 2.82 -13.53
CA SER A 309 15.85 1.99 -14.04
C SER A 309 15.48 0.52 -14.25
N ASN A 310 14.67 -0.06 -13.36
CA ASN A 310 14.31 -1.47 -13.43
C ASN A 310 13.03 -1.72 -14.22
N MET A 311 12.07 -0.80 -14.16
CA MET A 311 10.78 -0.96 -14.80
C MET A 311 10.87 -0.68 -16.30
N THR A 312 11.45 0.45 -16.71
CA THR A 312 11.37 0.94 -18.10
C THR A 312 12.43 0.35 -19.02
N SER A 313 13.21 -0.64 -18.57
CA SER A 313 14.33 -1.21 -19.34
C SER A 313 13.93 -1.87 -20.66
N PHE A 314 12.65 -2.22 -20.83
CA PHE A 314 12.09 -2.82 -22.05
C PHE A 314 11.44 -1.79 -22.98
N VAL A 315 11.28 -0.54 -22.52
CA VAL A 315 10.55 0.50 -23.25
C VAL A 315 11.45 1.12 -24.33
N GLY A 316 10.93 1.23 -25.56
CA GLY A 316 11.65 1.82 -26.69
C GLY A 316 11.88 3.32 -26.54
N ASP A 317 10.80 4.13 -26.58
CA ASP A 317 10.88 5.56 -26.26
C ASP A 317 10.81 5.78 -24.74
N ARG A 318 11.93 5.48 -24.09
CA ARG A 318 12.05 5.52 -22.64
C ARG A 318 11.88 6.92 -22.08
N GLU A 319 12.39 7.96 -22.76
CA GLU A 319 12.33 9.34 -22.26
C GLU A 319 10.88 9.82 -22.17
N THR A 320 10.09 9.67 -23.23
CA THR A 320 8.68 10.09 -23.23
C THR A 320 7.86 9.28 -22.22
N TYR A 321 8.09 7.97 -22.14
CA TYR A 321 7.39 7.12 -21.19
C TYR A 321 7.69 7.53 -19.73
N GLU A 322 8.95 7.77 -19.39
CA GLU A 322 9.35 8.17 -18.04
C GLU A 322 8.78 9.55 -17.66
N LYS A 323 8.73 10.51 -18.60
CA LYS A 323 8.10 11.82 -18.36
C LYS A 323 6.61 11.72 -18.05
N ASN A 324 5.89 10.88 -18.80
CA ASN A 324 4.46 10.64 -18.57
C ASN A 324 4.25 9.92 -17.24
N LEU A 325 5.02 8.87 -16.97
CA LEU A 325 4.95 8.11 -15.73
C LEU A 325 5.23 8.99 -14.50
N LEU A 326 6.21 9.91 -14.56
CA LEU A 326 6.48 10.87 -13.48
C LEU A 326 5.31 11.84 -13.22
N SER A 327 4.67 12.31 -14.29
CA SER A 327 3.46 13.14 -14.19
C SER A 327 2.31 12.37 -13.52
N GLU A 328 2.11 11.11 -13.90
CA GLU A 328 1.10 10.25 -13.31
C GLU A 328 1.38 9.95 -11.83
N ILE A 329 2.64 9.64 -11.48
CA ILE A 329 3.08 9.41 -10.09
C ILE A 329 2.78 10.65 -9.25
N ALA A 330 3.10 11.85 -9.75
CA ALA A 330 2.86 13.10 -9.03
C ALA A 330 1.37 13.32 -8.73
N GLY A 331 0.49 13.04 -9.70
CA GLY A 331 -0.94 13.19 -9.48
C GLY A 331 -1.54 12.16 -8.53
N PHE A 332 -1.17 10.88 -8.66
CA PHE A 332 -1.60 9.86 -7.68
C PHE A 332 -1.05 10.15 -6.27
N THR A 333 0.17 10.66 -6.16
CA THR A 333 0.73 11.16 -4.89
C THR A 333 -0.15 12.25 -4.29
N GLY A 334 -0.57 13.23 -5.11
CA GLY A 334 -1.45 14.31 -4.67
C GLY A 334 -2.82 13.83 -4.19
N CYS A 335 -3.45 12.91 -4.92
CA CYS A 335 -4.71 12.27 -4.53
C CYS A 335 -4.58 11.50 -3.21
N GLU A 336 -3.51 10.70 -3.04
CA GLU A 336 -3.26 9.94 -1.80
C GLU A 336 -3.02 10.88 -0.61
N ILE A 337 -2.28 11.96 -0.79
CA ILE A 337 -2.06 12.96 0.26
C ILE A 337 -3.38 13.53 0.75
N ILE A 338 -4.21 14.04 -0.17
CA ILE A 338 -5.46 14.71 0.21
C ILE A 338 -6.44 13.71 0.84
N ARG A 339 -6.58 12.49 0.30
CA ARG A 339 -7.52 11.50 0.84
C ARG A 339 -7.17 11.05 2.25
N ARG A 340 -5.88 10.97 2.60
CA ARG A 340 -5.42 10.59 3.95
C ARG A 340 -5.65 11.69 4.98
N ILE A 341 -5.84 12.93 4.54
CA ILE A 341 -6.02 14.08 5.43
C ILE A 341 -7.50 14.44 5.60
N ILE A 342 -8.30 14.35 4.52
CA ILE A 342 -9.72 14.75 4.52
C ILE A 342 -10.68 13.55 4.61
N GLY A 343 -10.24 12.39 4.11
CA GLY A 343 -11.09 11.20 3.98
C GLY A 343 -11.24 10.39 5.26
N THR A 344 -11.75 9.18 5.12
CA THR A 344 -12.07 8.31 6.27
C THR A 344 -10.89 7.52 6.82
N ALA A 345 -9.82 7.32 6.06
CA ALA A 345 -8.69 6.51 6.50
C ALA A 345 -7.46 7.40 6.63
N HIS A 346 -7.15 7.80 7.87
CA HIS A 346 -6.00 8.65 8.17
C HIS A 346 -4.69 7.88 8.12
N VAL A 347 -3.62 8.57 8.49
CA VAL A 347 -2.27 8.04 8.53
C VAL A 347 -1.62 8.38 9.87
N GLU A 348 -1.12 7.36 10.56
CA GLU A 348 -0.54 7.48 11.91
C GLU A 348 0.60 8.50 11.97
N ASP A 349 1.37 8.66 10.88
CA ASP A 349 2.45 9.63 10.78
C ASP A 349 2.00 11.06 11.11
N LEU A 350 0.75 11.44 10.82
CA LEU A 350 0.29 12.82 11.02
C LEU A 350 -0.59 12.97 12.27
N GLU A 351 -1.03 11.86 12.88
CA GLU A 351 -1.92 11.90 14.03
C GLU A 351 -1.24 12.58 15.23
N ASN A 352 -1.91 13.60 15.78
CA ASN A 352 -1.44 14.41 16.91
C ASN A 352 -0.12 15.16 16.66
N VAL A 353 0.28 15.37 15.39
CA VAL A 353 1.44 16.20 15.03
C VAL A 353 0.95 17.53 14.50
N ARG A 354 1.12 18.59 15.30
CA ARG A 354 0.65 19.94 14.96
C ARG A 354 1.25 20.41 13.63
N TYR A 355 0.42 21.01 12.78
CA TYR A 355 0.77 21.58 11.46
C TYR A 355 1.13 20.58 10.35
N ALA A 356 1.49 19.34 10.69
CA ALA A 356 1.93 18.36 9.71
C ALA A 356 0.84 18.00 8.69
N GLU A 357 -0.42 17.91 9.14
CA GLU A 357 -1.57 17.70 8.25
C GLU A 357 -1.78 18.87 7.29
N GLU A 358 -1.73 20.10 7.78
CA GLU A 358 -1.98 21.27 6.96
C GLU A 358 -0.88 21.52 5.91
N ASP A 359 0.37 21.21 6.25
CA ASP A 359 1.52 21.34 5.35
C ASP A 359 1.54 20.20 4.31
N ALA A 360 1.24 18.98 4.74
CA ALA A 360 1.04 17.85 3.83
C ALA A 360 -0.11 18.11 2.86
N LEU A 361 -1.25 18.65 3.34
CA LEU A 361 -2.38 19.02 2.46
C LEU A 361 -1.93 20.01 1.37
N GLY A 362 -1.13 21.00 1.74
CA GLY A 362 -0.53 21.93 0.80
C GLY A 362 0.31 21.23 -0.27
N ALA A 363 1.06 20.19 0.08
CA ALA A 363 1.82 19.38 -0.88
C ALA A 363 0.89 18.68 -1.89
N GLY A 364 -0.20 18.08 -1.42
CA GLY A 364 -1.17 17.41 -2.27
C GLY A 364 -1.80 18.35 -3.29
N ILE A 365 -2.22 19.54 -2.85
CA ILE A 365 -2.77 20.60 -3.71
C ILE A 365 -1.74 21.05 -4.75
N ARG A 366 -0.49 21.33 -4.33
CA ARG A 366 0.57 21.76 -5.25
C ARG A 366 0.88 20.72 -6.32
N LEU A 367 0.89 19.44 -5.96
CA LEU A 367 1.13 18.34 -6.91
C LEU A 367 -0.01 18.24 -7.92
N LEU A 368 -1.28 18.29 -7.50
CA LEU A 368 -2.43 18.25 -8.41
C LEU A 368 -2.54 19.48 -9.30
N ASN A 369 -2.10 20.65 -8.85
CA ASN A 369 -2.04 21.86 -9.70
C ASN A 369 -0.85 21.88 -10.67
N ALA A 370 0.09 20.94 -10.56
CA ALA A 370 1.34 20.97 -11.30
C ALA A 370 1.70 19.66 -12.01
N TYR A 371 0.91 18.59 -11.87
CA TYR A 371 1.28 17.25 -12.35
C TYR A 371 1.70 17.25 -13.83
N GLU A 372 1.01 18.02 -14.69
CA GLU A 372 1.28 18.09 -16.12
C GLU A 372 2.68 18.61 -16.47
N ARG A 373 3.30 19.40 -15.59
CA ARG A 373 4.66 19.94 -15.78
C ARG A 373 5.73 19.16 -15.02
N ILE A 374 5.37 18.13 -14.25
CA ILE A 374 6.32 17.34 -13.46
C ILE A 374 6.85 16.21 -14.33
N HIS A 375 8.07 16.42 -14.84
CA HIS A 375 8.77 15.48 -15.72
C HIS A 375 10.13 15.04 -15.18
N THR A 376 10.51 15.51 -13.99
CA THR A 376 11.71 15.08 -13.28
C THR A 376 11.39 14.86 -11.81
N ILE A 377 12.22 14.04 -11.15
CA ILE A 377 12.13 13.78 -9.72
C ILE A 377 12.31 15.08 -8.92
N ASP A 378 13.27 15.92 -9.33
CA ASP A 378 13.54 17.22 -8.68
C ASP A 378 12.33 18.14 -8.74
N MET A 379 11.64 18.23 -9.90
CA MET A 379 10.41 19.02 -10.01
C MET A 379 9.34 18.50 -9.05
N LEU A 380 9.17 17.18 -8.95
CA LEU A 380 8.21 16.55 -8.03
C LEU A 380 8.53 16.96 -6.58
N MET A 381 9.79 16.83 -6.15
CA MET A 381 10.22 17.17 -4.79
C MET A 381 10.12 18.66 -4.47
N VAL A 382 10.57 19.53 -5.38
CA VAL A 382 10.48 20.99 -5.21
C VAL A 382 9.03 21.43 -5.06
N ILE A 383 8.13 20.91 -5.91
CA ILE A 383 6.72 21.26 -5.88
C ILE A 383 6.05 20.69 -4.62
N ALA A 384 6.31 19.42 -4.28
CA ALA A 384 5.74 18.79 -3.10
C ALA A 384 6.17 19.48 -1.80
N LEU A 385 7.43 19.88 -1.67
CA LEU A 385 8.02 20.29 -0.39
C LEU A 385 8.39 21.78 -0.30
N MET A 386 8.15 22.56 -1.36
CA MET A 386 8.55 23.96 -1.46
C MET A 386 10.06 24.18 -1.19
N LEU A 387 10.91 23.27 -1.68
CA LEU A 387 12.35 23.42 -1.54
C LEU A 387 12.80 24.65 -2.33
N ILE A 388 13.35 25.65 -1.62
CA ILE A 388 14.03 26.79 -2.23
C ILE A 388 15.50 26.38 -2.38
N PHE A 389 15.97 26.24 -3.62
CA PHE A 389 17.38 26.00 -3.93
C PHE A 389 18.18 27.30 -4.02
#